data_AF-A0A9P4J1W9-F1
#
_entry.id   AF-A0A9P4J1W9-F1
#
_cell.length_a   1.000
_cell.length_b   1.000
_cell.length_c   1.000
_cell.angle_alpha   90.00
_cell.angle_beta   90.00
_cell.angle_gamma   90.00
#
_symmetry.space_group_name_H-M   'P 1'
#
loop_
_entity.id
_entity.type
_entity.pdbx_description
1 polymer ?
#
loop_
_entity_poly.entity_id
_entity_poly.type
_entity_poly.pdbx_seq_one_letter_code
_entity_poly.pdbx_strand_id
1 'polypeptide(L)'
;MHAFWFVAAFGASALAAPYSTCNTTVATGQIPFTFPLANGFPDVDATTLRRIQSQAHGTLPNTTLPTSIADTSFTVFELIAFNELFEVAFFTSLLSNMTNEVRGYRIGDSGIESRKSFDTALRSLSVIVAQEQLHALGANKILAAAGRNTISPCQYKFPSSTFAQAITFAATFTDVVLGTLQGAISAFALDGDVAFTTLIASVIGNEAEQEGFFRLTESAYNNPSSLPFLTASAAPFAFSALNQQVIVPGTCPNLTDIALPVFSPLIVSSRYVSSYTSSVSFNITTDNTTLVESLSLVYINQQNLPIVEPLQNVTMADGKVGFKAAFPYNNNINGLVIAALTKTPGPFANASEVAQATVFGPGLIEVS
;
A
#
# COMPACT_ATOMS: atom_id res chain seq x y z
N MET A 1 -27.92 19.77 51.63
CA MET A 1 -28.20 21.11 51.08
C MET A 1 -26.88 21.79 50.81
N HIS A 2 -26.48 21.90 49.53
CA HIS A 2 -25.82 23.08 48.95
C HIS A 2 -25.56 22.78 47.48
N ALA A 3 -26.30 23.49 46.63
CA ALA A 3 -26.15 23.54 45.20
C ALA A 3 -25.03 24.52 44.85
N PHE A 4 -24.24 24.23 43.82
CA PHE A 4 -23.64 25.25 42.97
C PHE A 4 -23.67 24.78 41.52
N TRP A 5 -24.37 25.57 40.71
CA TRP A 5 -24.34 25.57 39.26
C TRP A 5 -23.09 26.32 38.79
N PHE A 6 -22.45 25.85 37.73
CA PHE A 6 -21.76 26.73 36.78
C PHE A 6 -21.96 26.20 35.36
N VAL A 7 -22.67 27.02 34.58
CA VAL A 7 -22.70 26.99 33.12
C VAL A 7 -21.57 27.88 32.64
N ALA A 8 -20.76 27.41 31.69
CA ALA A 8 -20.02 28.28 30.78
C ALA A 8 -19.96 27.62 29.40
N ALA A 9 -20.41 28.38 28.41
CA ALA A 9 -20.62 28.01 27.02
C ALA A 9 -19.38 28.30 26.16
N PHE A 10 -19.18 27.42 25.16
CA PHE A 10 -18.67 27.61 23.79
C PHE A 10 -17.62 28.68 23.45
N GLY A 11 -16.60 28.24 22.70
CA GLY A 11 -15.91 29.10 21.75
C GLY A 11 -14.51 28.67 21.36
N ALA A 12 -14.36 27.53 20.66
CA ALA A 12 -13.13 27.22 19.93
C ALA A 12 -13.50 26.86 18.49
N SER A 13 -13.47 27.86 17.62
CA SER A 13 -13.45 27.69 16.18
C SER A 13 -12.13 27.01 15.81
N ALA A 14 -12.15 25.69 15.70
CA ALA A 14 -11.05 24.95 15.08
C ALA A 14 -11.03 25.31 13.59
N LEU A 15 -10.09 26.16 13.20
CA LEU A 15 -9.74 26.35 11.80
C LEU A 15 -9.17 25.02 11.31
N ALA A 16 -9.99 24.26 10.60
CA ALA A 16 -9.56 23.05 9.91
C ALA A 16 -8.43 23.43 8.94
N ALA A 17 -7.24 22.88 9.17
CA ALA A 17 -6.14 22.97 8.22
C ALA A 17 -6.55 22.29 6.90
N PRO A 18 -6.08 22.76 5.74
CA PRO A 18 -6.37 22.12 4.46
C PRO A 18 -5.64 20.78 4.38
N TYR A 19 -6.34 19.69 4.64
CA TYR A 19 -5.82 18.33 4.47
C TYR A 19 -5.75 17.99 2.97
N SER A 20 -4.66 17.35 2.60
CA SER A 20 -4.28 17.11 1.20
C SER A 20 -5.08 15.95 0.61
N THR A 21 -5.48 16.11 -0.64
CA THR A 21 -6.29 15.16 -1.40
C THR A 21 -5.44 13.99 -1.90
N CYS A 22 -5.94 12.76 -1.76
CA CYS A 22 -5.56 11.67 -2.66
C CYS A 22 -6.43 11.75 -3.93
N ASN A 23 -6.18 12.76 -4.78
CA ASN A 23 -6.65 12.72 -6.16
C ASN A 23 -5.62 11.87 -6.92
N THR A 24 -5.98 10.65 -7.32
CA THR A 24 -5.13 9.67 -8.05
C THR A 24 -4.76 10.09 -9.48
N THR A 25 -4.78 11.39 -9.79
CA THR A 25 -4.20 11.90 -11.03
C THR A 25 -2.73 12.23 -10.77
N VAL A 26 -1.85 11.34 -11.25
CA VAL A 26 -0.40 11.57 -11.33
C VAL A 26 -0.13 13.00 -11.81
N ALA A 27 0.63 13.76 -11.04
CA ALA A 27 0.93 15.16 -11.37
C ALA A 27 1.53 15.24 -12.78
N THR A 28 0.86 15.99 -13.67
CA THR A 28 1.34 16.21 -15.04
C THR A 28 2.69 16.93 -14.99
N GLY A 29 3.75 16.27 -15.48
CA GLY A 29 5.11 16.82 -15.52
C GLY A 29 6.15 16.11 -14.64
N GLN A 30 5.78 15.09 -13.87
CA GLN A 30 6.78 14.25 -13.19
C GLN A 30 7.54 13.36 -14.18
N ILE A 31 8.88 13.42 -14.10
CA ILE A 31 9.78 12.51 -14.80
C ILE A 31 9.67 11.14 -14.11
N PRO A 32 9.40 10.04 -14.85
CA PRO A 32 9.40 8.71 -14.27
C PRO A 32 10.72 8.40 -13.56
N PHE A 33 10.64 7.77 -12.40
CA PHE A 33 11.79 7.16 -11.75
C PHE A 33 12.25 5.95 -12.55
N THR A 34 13.57 5.79 -12.69
CA THR A 34 14.22 4.71 -13.43
C THR A 34 15.40 4.16 -12.65
N PHE A 35 15.62 2.86 -12.76
CA PHE A 35 16.86 2.18 -12.34
C PHE A 35 17.94 2.25 -13.45
N PRO A 36 19.23 2.01 -13.13
CA PRO A 36 19.78 1.67 -11.82
C PRO A 36 19.91 2.85 -10.86
N LEU A 37 19.99 2.56 -9.56
CA LEU A 37 20.37 3.56 -8.55
C LEU A 37 21.85 3.95 -8.72
N ALA A 38 22.24 5.09 -8.16
CA ALA A 38 23.63 5.57 -8.19
C ALA A 38 24.64 4.59 -7.53
N ASN A 39 24.17 3.71 -6.64
CA ASN A 39 24.99 2.69 -6.01
C ASN A 39 25.10 1.39 -6.84
N GLY A 40 24.44 1.29 -8.00
CA GLY A 40 24.43 0.13 -8.88
C GLY A 40 23.23 -0.81 -8.72
N PHE A 41 22.35 -0.60 -7.73
CA PHE A 41 21.15 -1.44 -7.56
C PHE A 41 20.23 -1.39 -8.80
N PRO A 42 19.62 -2.51 -9.24
CA PRO A 42 19.54 -3.82 -8.56
C PRO A 42 20.78 -4.71 -8.70
N ASP A 43 21.68 -4.43 -9.63
CA ASP A 43 22.85 -5.26 -9.93
C ASP A 43 24.06 -4.87 -9.07
N VAL A 44 24.01 -5.24 -7.78
CA VAL A 44 25.02 -4.83 -6.80
C VAL A 44 26.22 -5.78 -6.72
N ASP A 45 27.43 -5.22 -6.65
CA ASP A 45 28.63 -5.99 -6.33
C ASP A 45 28.75 -6.28 -4.82
N ALA A 46 29.71 -7.12 -4.43
CA ALA A 46 29.89 -7.51 -3.02
C ALA A 46 30.23 -6.33 -2.10
N THR A 47 30.89 -5.29 -2.62
CA THR A 47 31.24 -4.08 -1.86
C THR A 47 30.01 -3.23 -1.59
N THR A 48 29.19 -3.03 -2.61
CA THR A 48 27.91 -2.32 -2.53
C THR A 48 26.95 -3.07 -1.62
N LEU A 49 26.84 -4.39 -1.73
CA LEU A 49 26.02 -5.20 -0.84
C LEU A 49 26.43 -5.01 0.63
N ARG A 50 27.73 -5.03 0.96
CA ARG A 50 28.18 -4.76 2.34
C ARG A 50 27.77 -3.38 2.84
N ARG A 51 27.83 -2.36 1.98
CA ARG A 51 27.39 -1.00 2.33
C ARG A 51 25.89 -0.94 2.57
N ILE A 52 25.08 -1.56 1.71
CA ILE A 52 23.62 -1.65 1.88
C ILE A 52 23.31 -2.34 3.22
N GLN A 53 23.95 -3.47 3.51
CA GLN A 53 23.76 -4.18 4.78
C GLN A 53 24.14 -3.34 6.00
N SER A 54 25.25 -2.61 5.93
CA SER A 54 25.63 -1.69 7.01
C SER A 54 24.60 -0.57 7.22
N GLN A 55 24.05 -0.03 6.13
CA GLN A 55 23.05 1.04 6.16
C GLN A 55 21.68 0.53 6.65
N ALA A 56 21.33 -0.71 6.32
CA ALA A 56 20.09 -1.38 6.72
C ALA A 56 20.12 -1.89 8.17
N HIS A 57 21.26 -1.76 8.86
CA HIS A 57 21.53 -2.33 10.18
C HIS A 57 21.36 -3.86 10.24
N GLY A 58 21.54 -4.56 9.11
CA GLY A 58 21.27 -5.99 9.01
C GLY A 58 21.81 -6.59 7.71
N THR A 59 21.82 -7.92 7.63
CA THR A 59 22.31 -8.63 6.44
C THR A 59 21.20 -9.43 5.77
N LEU A 60 21.42 -9.84 4.52
CA LEU A 60 20.65 -10.95 3.98
C LEU A 60 20.82 -12.20 4.87
N PRO A 61 19.80 -13.07 4.97
CA PRO A 61 19.95 -14.37 5.60
C PRO A 61 21.12 -15.14 4.99
N ASN A 62 21.91 -15.80 5.83
CA ASN A 62 23.04 -16.64 5.41
C ASN A 62 22.68 -18.13 5.33
N THR A 63 21.38 -18.44 5.35
CA THR A 63 20.86 -19.80 5.18
C THR A 63 21.06 -20.27 3.74
N THR A 64 21.15 -21.59 3.54
CA THR A 64 21.17 -22.16 2.20
C THR A 64 19.87 -21.82 1.48
N LEU A 65 19.97 -21.27 0.28
CA LEU A 65 18.82 -20.96 -0.54
C LEU A 65 18.16 -22.25 -1.06
N PRO A 66 16.82 -22.27 -1.19
CA PRO A 66 16.09 -23.37 -1.79
C PRO A 66 16.53 -23.57 -3.25
N THR A 67 16.69 -24.81 -3.68
CA THR A 67 16.90 -25.14 -5.12
C THR A 67 15.60 -25.44 -5.85
N SER A 68 14.48 -25.47 -5.14
CA SER A 68 13.13 -25.64 -5.67
C SER A 68 12.12 -25.00 -4.72
N ILE A 69 11.06 -24.43 -5.28
CA ILE A 69 9.89 -23.91 -4.56
C ILE A 69 8.63 -24.28 -5.35
N ALA A 70 7.49 -24.36 -4.67
CA ALA A 70 6.20 -24.60 -5.31
C ALA A 70 5.79 -23.42 -6.21
N ASP A 71 4.85 -23.66 -7.14
CA ASP A 71 4.45 -22.63 -8.12
C ASP A 71 3.67 -21.47 -7.50
N THR A 72 2.86 -21.71 -6.46
CA THR A 72 2.19 -20.62 -5.74
C THR A 72 3.22 -19.82 -4.95
N SER A 73 4.11 -20.47 -4.20
CA SER A 73 5.27 -19.83 -3.55
C SER A 73 6.12 -19.00 -4.52
N PHE A 74 6.32 -19.49 -5.74
CA PHE A 74 7.01 -18.75 -6.80
C PHE A 74 6.28 -17.45 -7.14
N THR A 75 4.98 -17.52 -7.45
CA THR A 75 4.15 -16.34 -7.75
C THR A 75 4.15 -15.33 -6.60
N VAL A 76 4.17 -15.83 -5.35
CA VAL A 76 4.28 -14.98 -4.15
C VAL A 76 5.62 -14.25 -4.11
N PHE A 77 6.75 -14.92 -4.36
CA PHE A 77 8.06 -14.26 -4.40
C PHE A 77 8.22 -13.30 -5.57
N GLU A 78 7.59 -13.57 -6.72
CA GLU A 78 7.54 -12.61 -7.82
C GLU A 78 6.82 -11.33 -7.40
N LEU A 79 5.66 -11.44 -6.74
CA LEU A 79 4.95 -10.27 -6.22
C LEU A 79 5.76 -9.52 -5.17
N ILE A 80 6.42 -10.24 -4.24
CA ILE A 80 7.30 -9.62 -3.24
C ILE A 80 8.41 -8.85 -3.95
N ALA A 81 9.18 -9.48 -4.84
CA ALA A 81 10.26 -8.81 -5.56
C ALA A 81 9.76 -7.58 -6.36
N PHE A 82 8.58 -7.69 -6.98
CA PHE A 82 7.93 -6.59 -7.69
C PHE A 82 7.57 -5.42 -6.76
N ASN A 83 7.02 -5.71 -5.57
CA ASN A 83 6.74 -4.71 -4.54
C ASN A 83 8.03 -4.03 -4.05
N GLU A 84 9.04 -4.80 -3.67
CA GLU A 84 10.25 -4.23 -3.06
C GLU A 84 11.01 -3.34 -4.04
N LEU A 85 11.00 -3.67 -5.34
CA LEU A 85 11.56 -2.80 -6.38
C LEU A 85 10.81 -1.48 -6.50
N PHE A 86 9.48 -1.50 -6.37
CA PHE A 86 8.69 -0.28 -6.27
C PHE A 86 9.06 0.53 -5.02
N GLU A 87 9.17 -0.10 -3.86
CA GLU A 87 9.47 0.61 -2.61
C GLU A 87 10.86 1.23 -2.61
N VAL A 88 11.86 0.51 -3.11
CA VAL A 88 13.20 1.07 -3.35
C VAL A 88 13.12 2.31 -4.22
N ALA A 89 12.35 2.28 -5.32
CA ALA A 89 12.18 3.43 -6.20
C ALA A 89 11.47 4.60 -5.49
N PHE A 90 10.37 4.32 -4.80
CA PHE A 90 9.56 5.31 -4.10
C PHE A 90 10.35 6.01 -3.01
N PHE A 91 10.94 5.25 -2.07
CA PHE A 91 11.68 5.83 -0.96
C PHE A 91 12.97 6.51 -1.41
N THR A 92 13.63 6.04 -2.47
CA THR A 92 14.77 6.74 -3.07
C THR A 92 14.34 8.09 -3.66
N SER A 93 13.22 8.14 -4.38
CA SER A 93 12.67 9.39 -4.91
C SER A 93 12.29 10.36 -3.80
N LEU A 94 11.65 9.86 -2.73
CA LEU A 94 11.29 10.66 -1.56
C LEU A 94 12.53 11.25 -0.87
N LEU A 95 13.54 10.41 -0.61
CA LEU A 95 14.80 10.82 0.01
C LEU A 95 15.55 11.86 -0.84
N SER A 96 15.54 11.69 -2.16
CA SER A 96 16.12 12.64 -3.12
C SER A 96 15.40 13.99 -3.08
N ASN A 97 14.06 14.01 -3.06
CA ASN A 97 13.29 15.24 -2.99
C ASN A 97 13.58 16.02 -1.69
N MET A 98 13.71 15.32 -0.56
CA MET A 98 14.09 15.94 0.72
C MET A 98 15.52 16.48 0.69
N THR A 99 16.48 15.68 0.22
CA THR A 99 17.91 16.04 0.20
C THR A 99 18.18 17.24 -0.71
N ASN A 100 17.45 17.36 -1.81
CA ASN A 100 17.55 18.48 -2.74
C ASN A 100 16.65 19.67 -2.36
N GLU A 101 15.99 19.62 -1.19
CA GLU A 101 15.07 20.66 -0.72
C GLU A 101 14.07 21.06 -1.82
N VAL A 102 13.43 20.08 -2.46
CA VAL A 102 12.36 20.33 -3.43
C VAL A 102 11.17 20.95 -2.70
N ARG A 103 10.50 21.95 -3.29
CA ARG A 103 9.31 22.58 -2.69
C ARG A 103 8.26 21.49 -2.36
N GLY A 104 7.74 21.49 -1.14
CA GLY A 104 6.86 20.44 -0.63
C GLY A 104 7.59 19.41 0.25
N TYR A 105 8.93 19.41 0.27
CA TYR A 105 9.79 18.48 1.02
C TYR A 105 10.85 19.21 1.86
N ARG A 106 10.64 20.50 2.17
CA ARG A 106 11.56 21.35 2.94
C ARG A 106 11.14 21.44 4.39
N ILE A 107 12.04 21.92 5.24
CA ILE A 107 11.68 22.34 6.59
C ILE A 107 10.65 23.47 6.53
N GLY A 108 9.57 23.32 7.28
CA GLY A 108 8.41 24.20 7.28
C GLY A 108 7.29 23.77 6.33
N ASP A 109 7.54 22.82 5.41
CA ASP A 109 6.48 22.19 4.62
C ASP A 109 5.69 21.18 5.49
N SER A 110 4.47 20.86 5.05
CA SER A 110 3.58 19.95 5.78
C SER A 110 4.21 18.56 6.00
N GLY A 111 4.23 18.11 7.26
CA GLY A 111 4.87 16.87 7.71
C GLY A 111 6.36 17.03 8.07
N ILE A 112 6.95 18.22 7.86
CA ILE A 112 8.35 18.54 8.18
C ILE A 112 8.42 19.89 8.91
N GLU A 113 7.82 19.99 10.08
CA GLU A 113 7.64 21.26 10.79
C GLU A 113 8.95 21.84 11.35
N SER A 114 9.98 21.01 11.51
CA SER A 114 11.24 21.42 12.16
C SER A 114 12.46 20.73 11.55
N ARG A 115 13.65 21.28 11.79
CA ARG A 115 14.92 20.61 11.46
C ARG A 115 15.01 19.22 12.10
N LYS A 116 14.49 19.05 13.32
CA LYS A 116 14.50 17.76 14.01
C LYS A 116 13.65 16.71 13.28
N SER A 117 12.42 17.06 12.87
CA SER A 117 11.57 16.12 12.11
C SER A 117 12.17 15.82 10.73
N PHE A 118 12.76 16.81 10.07
CA PHE A 118 13.52 16.59 8.82
C PHE A 118 14.67 15.60 8.99
N ASP A 119 15.54 15.81 9.98
CA ASP A 119 16.71 14.95 10.21
C ASP A 119 16.30 13.53 10.64
N THR A 120 15.23 13.39 11.42
CA THR A 120 14.64 12.09 11.75
C THR A 120 14.13 11.39 10.51
N ALA A 121 13.31 12.06 9.68
CA ALA A 121 12.76 11.48 8.47
C ALA A 121 13.84 11.08 7.46
N LEU A 122 14.85 11.94 7.25
CA LEU A 122 15.97 11.65 6.36
C LEU A 122 16.73 10.39 6.80
N ARG A 123 16.96 10.24 8.11
CA ARG A 123 17.64 9.07 8.66
C ARG A 123 16.80 7.80 8.53
N SER A 124 15.52 7.86 8.91
CA SER A 124 14.61 6.72 8.79
C SER A 124 14.49 6.25 7.35
N LEU A 125 14.20 7.17 6.41
CA LEU A 125 14.09 6.84 4.99
C LEU A 125 15.39 6.30 4.39
N SER A 126 16.55 6.79 4.85
CA SER A 126 17.83 6.26 4.39
C SER A 126 18.10 4.83 4.87
N VAL A 127 17.55 4.42 6.02
CA VAL A 127 17.61 3.02 6.50
C VAL A 127 16.62 2.17 5.72
N ILE A 128 15.37 2.65 5.57
CA ILE A 128 14.30 1.99 4.81
C ILE A 128 14.75 1.66 3.38
N VAL A 129 15.30 2.63 2.64
CA VAL A 129 15.82 2.39 1.28
C VAL A 129 16.86 1.25 1.25
N ALA A 130 17.66 1.09 2.31
CA ALA A 130 18.63 0.01 2.37
C ALA A 130 17.98 -1.33 2.75
N GLN A 131 16.96 -1.33 3.62
CA GLN A 131 16.17 -2.51 3.98
C GLN A 131 15.41 -3.04 2.75
N GLU A 132 14.74 -2.18 1.99
CA GLU A 132 14.02 -2.60 0.78
C GLU A 132 14.93 -3.11 -0.33
N GLN A 133 16.15 -2.57 -0.43
CA GLN A 133 17.14 -3.16 -1.34
C GLN A 133 17.51 -4.59 -0.92
N LEU A 134 17.60 -4.88 0.39
CA LEU A 134 17.84 -6.24 0.86
C LEU A 134 16.63 -7.14 0.65
N HIS A 135 15.41 -6.67 0.88
CA HIS A 135 14.19 -7.44 0.61
C HIS A 135 14.11 -7.82 -0.89
N ALA A 136 14.29 -6.84 -1.78
CA ALA A 136 14.30 -7.06 -3.23
C ALA A 136 15.40 -8.04 -3.68
N LEU A 137 16.63 -7.87 -3.20
CA LEU A 137 17.75 -8.77 -3.50
C LEU A 137 17.49 -10.18 -2.94
N GLY A 138 16.90 -10.28 -1.76
CA GLY A 138 16.57 -11.54 -1.11
C GLY A 138 15.54 -12.34 -1.92
N ALA A 139 14.42 -11.71 -2.28
CA ALA A 139 13.38 -12.31 -3.09
C ALA A 139 13.92 -12.78 -4.45
N ASN A 140 14.63 -11.91 -5.18
CA ASN A 140 15.22 -12.28 -6.47
C ASN A 140 16.30 -13.37 -6.35
N LYS A 141 17.07 -13.43 -5.26
CA LYS A 141 18.02 -14.53 -5.03
C LYS A 141 17.31 -15.87 -4.79
N ILE A 142 16.17 -15.87 -4.08
CA ILE A 142 15.37 -17.07 -3.88
C ILE A 142 14.82 -17.58 -5.23
N LEU A 143 14.27 -16.67 -6.05
CA LEU A 143 13.80 -16.99 -7.41
C LEU A 143 14.92 -17.61 -8.26
N ALA A 144 16.08 -16.94 -8.32
CA ALA A 144 17.22 -17.41 -9.10
C ALA A 144 17.76 -18.76 -8.62
N ALA A 145 17.87 -18.98 -7.30
CA ALA A 145 18.33 -20.24 -6.73
C ALA A 145 17.40 -21.42 -7.04
N ALA A 146 16.09 -21.15 -7.14
CA ALA A 146 15.08 -22.11 -7.55
C ALA A 146 14.98 -22.30 -9.07
N GLY A 147 15.90 -21.72 -9.85
CA GLY A 147 15.93 -21.80 -11.31
C GLY A 147 14.79 -21.05 -12.00
N ARG A 148 14.19 -20.05 -11.34
CA ARG A 148 13.11 -19.23 -11.87
C ARG A 148 13.62 -17.87 -12.36
N ASN A 149 12.83 -17.20 -13.19
CA ASN A 149 13.11 -15.83 -13.61
C ASN A 149 13.08 -14.88 -12.40
N THR A 150 13.98 -13.91 -12.38
CA THR A 150 13.96 -12.81 -11.41
C THR A 150 13.10 -11.67 -11.94
N ILE A 151 12.52 -10.87 -11.04
CA ILE A 151 11.76 -9.69 -11.41
C ILE A 151 12.70 -8.50 -11.66
N SER A 152 12.50 -7.84 -12.80
CA SER A 152 13.20 -6.62 -13.17
C SER A 152 12.37 -5.38 -12.82
N PRO A 153 13.01 -4.25 -12.48
CA PRO A 153 12.28 -3.03 -12.16
C PRO A 153 11.54 -2.43 -13.36
N CYS A 154 10.49 -1.67 -13.06
CA CYS A 154 9.74 -0.87 -14.04
C CYS A 154 10.22 0.59 -14.05
N GLN A 155 9.49 1.44 -14.78
CA GLN A 155 9.48 2.89 -14.49
C GLN A 155 8.31 3.23 -13.59
N TYR A 156 8.51 4.21 -12.70
CA TYR A 156 7.53 4.55 -11.67
C TYR A 156 7.18 6.03 -11.70
N LYS A 157 5.92 6.36 -11.43
CA LYS A 157 5.47 7.73 -11.14
C LYS A 157 4.68 7.71 -9.84
N PHE A 158 4.94 8.65 -8.95
CA PHE A 158 4.38 8.59 -7.60
C PHE A 158 3.26 9.63 -7.43
N PRO A 159 2.14 9.28 -6.80
CA PRO A 159 0.98 10.16 -6.65
C PRO A 159 1.18 11.22 -5.55
N SER A 160 2.41 11.68 -5.32
CA SER A 160 2.75 12.66 -4.29
C SER A 160 3.59 13.81 -4.85
N SER A 161 3.33 15.00 -4.31
CA SER A 161 4.05 16.24 -4.64
C SER A 161 4.54 16.98 -3.40
N THR A 162 4.21 16.47 -2.21
CA THR A 162 4.68 16.96 -0.91
C THR A 162 5.08 15.78 -0.04
N PHE A 163 5.84 16.05 1.02
CA PHE A 163 6.25 15.06 2.00
C PHE A 163 5.04 14.44 2.69
N ALA A 164 4.08 15.24 3.20
CA ALA A 164 2.86 14.71 3.80
C ALA A 164 2.09 13.76 2.86
N GLN A 165 1.93 14.12 1.57
CA GLN A 165 1.28 13.22 0.61
C GLN A 165 2.08 11.93 0.40
N ALA A 166 3.40 12.02 0.37
CA ALA A 166 4.27 10.85 0.21
C ALA A 166 4.19 9.92 1.41
N ILE A 167 4.18 10.45 2.64
CA ILE A 167 4.05 9.62 3.84
C ILE A 167 2.65 9.00 3.92
N THR A 168 1.57 9.73 3.64
CA THR A 168 0.22 9.15 3.57
C THR A 168 0.12 8.04 2.53
N PHE A 169 0.75 8.24 1.36
CA PHE A 169 0.82 7.20 0.35
C PHE A 169 1.63 5.99 0.84
N ALA A 170 2.76 6.23 1.52
CA ALA A 170 3.58 5.19 2.15
C ALA A 170 2.75 4.35 3.12
N ALA A 171 2.07 5.00 4.07
CA ALA A 171 1.26 4.32 5.05
C ALA A 171 0.17 3.44 4.39
N THR A 172 -0.53 3.99 3.39
CA THR A 172 -1.60 3.27 2.71
C THR A 172 -1.08 2.03 1.96
N PHE A 173 0.02 2.14 1.20
CA PHE A 173 0.53 0.97 0.48
C PHE A 173 1.17 -0.05 1.42
N THR A 174 1.86 0.40 2.47
CA THR A 174 2.46 -0.50 3.47
C THR A 174 1.38 -1.28 4.22
N ASP A 175 0.24 -0.67 4.58
CA ASP A 175 -0.90 -1.40 5.15
C ASP A 175 -1.43 -2.49 4.18
N VAL A 176 -1.45 -2.23 2.87
CA VAL A 176 -1.82 -3.24 1.85
C VAL A 176 -0.79 -4.37 1.77
N VAL A 177 0.51 -4.05 1.84
CA VAL A 177 1.62 -5.01 1.84
C VAL A 177 1.55 -5.88 3.09
N LEU A 178 1.41 -5.30 4.28
CA LEU A 178 1.24 -6.01 5.55
C LEU A 178 0.06 -6.98 5.49
N GLY A 179 -1.07 -6.57 4.92
CA GLY A 179 -2.21 -7.45 4.69
C GLY A 179 -1.94 -8.59 3.71
N THR A 180 -1.12 -8.35 2.70
CA THR A 180 -0.79 -9.30 1.63
C THR A 180 0.22 -10.34 2.08
N LEU A 181 1.22 -9.94 2.86
CA LEU A 181 2.25 -10.83 3.41
C LEU A 181 1.68 -11.85 4.43
N GLN A 182 0.57 -11.53 5.10
CA GLN A 182 -0.17 -12.51 5.92
C GLN A 182 -0.69 -13.67 5.06
N GLY A 183 -1.21 -13.36 3.87
CA GLY A 183 -1.61 -14.35 2.87
C GLY A 183 -0.42 -15.13 2.31
N ALA A 184 0.72 -14.46 2.10
CA ALA A 184 1.96 -15.10 1.66
C ALA A 184 2.43 -16.18 2.65
N ILE A 185 2.43 -15.89 3.95
CA ILE A 185 2.75 -16.90 5.00
C ILE A 185 1.84 -18.12 4.89
N SER A 186 0.54 -17.91 4.74
CA SER A 186 -0.43 -19.00 4.60
C SER A 186 -0.15 -19.83 3.34
N ALA A 187 0.15 -19.18 2.21
CA ALA A 187 0.49 -19.86 0.96
C ALA A 187 1.75 -20.72 1.12
N PHE A 188 2.83 -20.17 1.66
CA PHE A 188 4.07 -20.91 1.91
C PHE A 188 3.86 -22.13 2.82
N ALA A 189 3.04 -21.99 3.86
CA ALA A 189 2.73 -23.09 4.75
C ALA A 189 1.96 -24.22 4.04
N LEU A 190 0.97 -23.87 3.21
CA LEU A 190 0.16 -24.83 2.46
C LEU A 190 0.94 -25.53 1.33
N ASP A 191 1.89 -24.83 0.72
CA ASP A 191 2.76 -25.35 -0.33
C ASP A 191 3.90 -26.25 0.22
N GLY A 192 4.04 -26.36 1.54
CA GLY A 192 5.12 -27.12 2.18
C GLY A 192 6.45 -26.36 2.23
N ASP A 193 6.49 -25.13 1.76
CA ASP A 193 7.63 -24.21 1.77
C ASP A 193 7.76 -23.46 3.12
N VAL A 194 7.58 -24.21 4.23
CA VAL A 194 7.43 -23.67 5.59
C VAL A 194 8.62 -22.81 6.03
N ALA A 195 9.82 -23.03 5.48
CA ALA A 195 11.01 -22.23 5.79
C ALA A 195 10.80 -20.73 5.49
N PHE A 196 9.99 -20.38 4.49
CA PHE A 196 9.73 -18.96 4.18
C PHE A 196 8.74 -18.30 5.14
N THR A 197 7.94 -19.06 5.89
CA THR A 197 6.98 -18.49 6.84
C THR A 197 7.67 -17.62 7.90
N THR A 198 8.81 -18.09 8.43
CA THR A 198 9.59 -17.35 9.43
C THR A 198 10.32 -16.17 8.79
N LEU A 199 10.84 -16.35 7.57
CA LEU A 199 11.47 -15.26 6.82
C LEU A 199 10.48 -14.11 6.61
N ILE A 200 9.29 -14.41 6.08
CA ILE A 200 8.28 -13.39 5.78
C ILE A 200 7.65 -12.81 7.05
N ALA A 201 7.51 -13.59 8.12
CA ALA A 201 7.12 -13.03 9.42
C ALA A 201 8.12 -11.97 9.92
N SER A 202 9.42 -12.16 9.66
CA SER A 202 10.44 -11.15 10.00
C SER A 202 10.35 -9.90 9.11
N VAL A 203 10.04 -10.06 7.83
CA VAL A 203 9.77 -8.94 6.90
C VAL A 203 8.55 -8.16 7.36
N ILE A 204 7.43 -8.81 7.67
CA ILE A 204 6.23 -8.16 8.24
C ILE A 204 6.58 -7.34 9.49
N GLY A 205 7.43 -7.88 10.37
CA GLY A 205 7.90 -7.17 11.56
C GLY A 205 8.66 -5.89 11.21
N ASN A 206 9.54 -5.94 10.22
CA ASN A 206 10.26 -4.76 9.74
C ASN A 206 9.32 -3.75 9.07
N GLU A 207 8.47 -4.17 8.13
CA GLU A 207 7.47 -3.32 7.46
C GLU A 207 6.56 -2.61 8.48
N ALA A 208 6.15 -3.29 9.55
CA ALA A 208 5.33 -2.71 10.60
C ALA A 208 6.07 -1.63 11.42
N GLU A 209 7.39 -1.73 11.59
CA GLU A 209 8.20 -0.66 12.20
C GLU A 209 8.22 0.58 11.30
N GLN A 210 8.30 0.38 9.98
CA GLN A 210 8.25 1.47 9.00
C GLN A 210 6.87 2.13 8.98
N GLU A 211 5.80 1.34 8.97
CA GLU A 211 4.42 1.81 9.08
C GLU A 211 4.22 2.65 10.35
N GLY A 212 4.71 2.17 11.49
CA GLY A 212 4.68 2.93 12.73
C GLY A 212 5.37 4.30 12.63
N PHE A 213 6.49 4.37 11.90
CA PHE A 213 7.16 5.64 11.60
C PHE A 213 6.33 6.54 10.67
N PHE A 214 5.71 6.00 9.61
CA PHE A 214 4.86 6.76 8.70
C PHE A 214 3.68 7.38 9.45
N ARG A 215 2.97 6.59 10.27
CA ARG A 215 1.85 7.04 11.09
C ARG A 215 2.23 8.10 12.12
N LEU A 216 3.41 8.00 12.73
CA LEU A 216 3.91 9.02 13.65
C LEU A 216 4.29 10.32 12.94
N THR A 217 4.73 10.21 11.68
CA THR A 217 5.12 11.34 10.85
C THR A 217 3.89 12.05 10.28
N GLU A 218 2.79 11.33 10.10
CA GLU A 218 1.52 11.90 9.73
C GLU A 218 0.80 12.56 10.89
N SER A 219 0.48 13.83 10.70
CA SER A 219 -0.29 14.61 11.67
C SER A 219 -1.69 14.04 11.96
N ALA A 220 -2.23 13.18 11.09
CA ALA A 220 -3.57 12.61 11.22
C ALA A 220 -3.62 11.44 12.21
N TYR A 221 -2.57 10.62 12.28
CA TYR A 221 -2.59 9.41 13.11
C TYR A 221 -1.99 9.65 14.50
N ASN A 222 -0.86 10.37 14.60
CA ASN A 222 -0.13 10.65 15.86
C ASN A 222 0.00 9.44 16.81
N ASN A 223 -0.07 8.23 16.27
CA ASN A 223 -0.09 6.95 16.96
C ASN A 223 0.51 5.89 16.01
N PRO A 224 1.61 5.22 16.39
CA PRO A 224 2.25 4.22 15.53
C PRO A 224 1.39 2.97 15.36
N SER A 225 0.45 2.71 16.26
CA SER A 225 -0.39 1.51 16.21
C SER A 225 -1.70 1.79 15.46
N SER A 226 -1.96 1.03 14.39
CA SER A 226 -3.19 1.10 13.61
C SER A 226 -4.33 0.32 14.27
N LEU A 227 -4.23 -1.00 14.29
CA LEU A 227 -5.28 -1.92 14.75
C LEU A 227 -4.69 -3.10 15.52
N PRO A 228 -5.44 -3.74 16.44
CA PRO A 228 -5.00 -4.98 17.09
C PRO A 228 -4.90 -6.16 16.12
N PHE A 229 -5.72 -6.15 15.06
CA PHE A 229 -5.67 -7.11 13.97
C PHE A 229 -5.73 -6.33 12.65
N LEU A 230 -4.60 -6.26 11.93
CA LEU A 230 -4.52 -5.52 10.67
C LEU A 230 -5.46 -6.12 9.61
N THR A 231 -5.78 -5.31 8.60
CA THR A 231 -6.63 -5.74 7.49
C THR A 231 -5.96 -6.83 6.67
N ALA A 232 -6.64 -7.96 6.50
CA ALA A 232 -6.22 -8.99 5.56
C ALA A 232 -6.35 -8.47 4.11
N SER A 233 -5.36 -8.78 3.26
CA SER A 233 -5.42 -8.50 1.82
C SER A 233 -5.17 -9.79 1.03
N ALA A 234 -5.17 -9.67 -0.29
CA ALA A 234 -4.84 -10.75 -1.22
C ALA A 234 -3.86 -10.24 -2.29
N ALA A 235 -2.99 -11.13 -2.76
CA ALA A 235 -1.96 -10.82 -3.76
C ALA A 235 -2.49 -10.06 -5.00
N PRO A 236 -3.66 -10.40 -5.59
CA PRO A 236 -4.24 -9.63 -6.68
C PRO A 236 -4.54 -8.17 -6.36
N PHE A 237 -4.90 -7.83 -5.11
CA PHE A 237 -5.17 -6.44 -4.73
C PHE A 237 -3.90 -5.61 -4.67
N ALA A 238 -2.83 -6.10 -4.04
CA ALA A 238 -1.53 -5.42 -4.03
C ALA A 238 -0.98 -5.25 -5.45
N PHE A 239 -1.01 -6.33 -6.25
CA PHE A 239 -0.56 -6.28 -7.63
C PHE A 239 -1.35 -5.28 -8.47
N SER A 240 -2.67 -5.26 -8.31
CA SER A 240 -3.54 -4.30 -9.00
C SER A 240 -3.28 -2.86 -8.54
N ALA A 241 -3.14 -2.62 -7.23
CA ALA A 241 -2.87 -1.29 -6.69
C ALA A 241 -1.60 -0.68 -7.29
N LEU A 242 -0.51 -1.44 -7.33
CA LEU A 242 0.76 -0.97 -7.90
C LEU A 242 0.63 -0.64 -9.39
N ASN A 243 0.03 -1.54 -10.17
CA ASN A 243 -0.17 -1.34 -11.61
C ASN A 243 -1.07 -0.14 -11.93
N GLN A 244 -2.03 0.16 -11.06
CA GLN A 244 -2.98 1.27 -11.26
C GLN A 244 -2.43 2.62 -10.79
N GLN A 245 -1.57 2.62 -9.77
CA GLN A 245 -1.20 3.86 -9.07
C GLN A 245 0.21 4.36 -9.40
N VAL A 246 1.18 3.46 -9.65
CA VAL A 246 2.59 3.84 -9.68
C VAL A 246 3.36 3.37 -10.91
N ILE A 247 2.97 2.25 -11.51
CA ILE A 247 3.67 1.72 -12.69
C ILE A 247 3.37 2.56 -13.93
N VAL A 248 4.42 2.91 -14.68
CA VAL A 248 4.24 3.48 -16.02
C VAL A 248 3.91 2.33 -17.00
N PRO A 249 2.76 2.37 -17.69
CA PRO A 249 2.36 1.28 -18.58
C PRO A 249 3.42 0.96 -19.65
N GLY A 250 3.67 -0.33 -19.85
CA GLY A 250 4.60 -0.84 -20.87
C GLY A 250 6.08 -0.72 -20.52
N THR A 251 6.45 -0.36 -19.28
CA THR A 251 7.85 -0.16 -18.88
C THR A 251 8.46 -1.30 -18.07
N CYS A 252 7.64 -2.24 -17.58
CA CYS A 252 8.08 -3.40 -16.85
C CYS A 252 8.59 -4.50 -17.82
N PRO A 253 9.85 -4.94 -17.73
CA PRO A 253 10.40 -5.92 -18.68
C PRO A 253 9.72 -7.29 -18.65
N ASN A 254 9.29 -7.75 -17.47
CA ASN A 254 8.74 -9.08 -17.27
C ASN A 254 7.50 -9.11 -16.38
N LEU A 255 6.62 -8.11 -16.52
CA LEU A 255 5.33 -8.07 -15.79
C LEU A 255 4.45 -9.30 -16.06
N THR A 256 4.56 -9.88 -17.26
CA THR A 256 3.79 -11.05 -17.67
C THR A 256 4.22 -12.34 -16.99
N ASP A 257 5.38 -12.35 -16.33
CA ASP A 257 5.86 -13.53 -15.58
C ASP A 257 5.02 -13.71 -14.30
N ILE A 258 4.55 -12.60 -13.72
CA ILE A 258 3.76 -12.58 -12.48
C ILE A 258 2.34 -13.06 -12.77
N ALA A 259 2.03 -14.29 -12.38
CA ALA A 259 0.75 -14.96 -12.63
C ALA A 259 -0.40 -14.47 -11.73
N LEU A 260 -0.62 -13.15 -11.68
CA LEU A 260 -1.69 -12.50 -10.92
C LEU A 260 -2.54 -11.61 -11.83
N PRO A 261 -3.87 -11.54 -11.63
CA PRO A 261 -4.70 -10.63 -12.39
C PRO A 261 -4.48 -9.18 -11.95
N VAL A 262 -4.53 -8.27 -12.92
CA VAL A 262 -4.69 -6.83 -12.67
C VAL A 262 -6.17 -6.50 -12.89
N PHE A 263 -6.87 -6.12 -11.81
CA PHE A 263 -8.26 -5.72 -11.88
C PHE A 263 -8.41 -4.35 -12.55
N SER A 264 -9.62 -4.05 -13.03
CA SER A 264 -9.94 -2.69 -13.47
C SER A 264 -10.02 -1.74 -12.26
N PRO A 265 -9.66 -0.46 -12.37
CA PRO A 265 -9.64 0.44 -11.22
C PRO A 265 -11.03 0.67 -10.60
N LEU A 266 -11.10 0.65 -9.27
CA LEU A 266 -12.22 1.16 -8.49
C LEU A 266 -11.80 2.46 -7.80
N ILE A 267 -12.26 3.59 -8.31
CA ILE A 267 -11.84 4.91 -7.82
C ILE A 267 -12.71 5.32 -6.64
N VAL A 268 -12.11 5.42 -5.45
CA VAL A 268 -12.75 6.04 -4.28
C VAL A 268 -12.79 7.55 -4.49
N SER A 269 -13.99 8.14 -4.46
CA SER A 269 -14.19 9.57 -4.76
C SER A 269 -14.48 10.42 -3.53
N SER A 270 -14.86 9.79 -2.41
CA SER A 270 -15.01 10.47 -1.13
C SER A 270 -13.63 10.90 -0.62
N ARG A 271 -13.50 12.18 -0.24
CA ARG A 271 -12.21 12.76 0.17
C ARG A 271 -11.82 12.46 1.61
N TYR A 272 -12.75 12.00 2.44
CA TYR A 272 -12.53 11.62 3.84
C TYR A 272 -13.57 10.58 4.25
N VAL A 273 -13.12 9.53 4.92
CA VAL A 273 -13.98 8.53 5.54
C VAL A 273 -13.71 8.57 7.03
N SER A 274 -14.69 9.05 7.80
CA SER A 274 -14.59 9.23 9.24
C SER A 274 -15.75 8.53 9.95
N SER A 275 -15.80 8.69 11.26
CA SER A 275 -16.86 8.18 12.12
C SER A 275 -18.28 8.65 11.80
N TYR A 276 -18.41 9.70 10.99
CA TYR A 276 -19.69 10.25 10.56
C TYR A 276 -20.05 9.87 9.12
N THR A 277 -19.17 9.15 8.41
CA THR A 277 -19.40 8.76 7.02
C THR A 277 -20.43 7.63 6.97
N SER A 278 -21.61 7.93 6.46
CA SER A 278 -22.68 6.95 6.23
C SER A 278 -22.63 6.30 4.85
N SER A 279 -21.95 6.92 3.88
CA SER A 279 -21.78 6.39 2.53
C SER A 279 -20.49 6.86 1.88
N VAL A 280 -19.90 5.99 1.05
CA VAL A 280 -18.72 6.29 0.23
C VAL A 280 -19.13 6.33 -1.24
N SER A 281 -18.59 7.30 -1.98
CA SER A 281 -18.82 7.44 -3.43
C SER A 281 -17.67 6.82 -4.20
N PHE A 282 -18.00 6.09 -5.25
CA PHE A 282 -17.05 5.37 -6.10
C PHE A 282 -17.30 5.69 -7.57
N ASN A 283 -16.26 5.51 -8.38
CA ASN A 283 -16.32 5.59 -9.83
C ASN A 283 -15.59 4.42 -10.49
N ILE A 284 -16.17 3.88 -11.57
CA ILE A 284 -15.52 2.93 -12.48
C ILE A 284 -15.65 3.41 -13.93
N THR A 285 -14.82 2.88 -14.81
CA THR A 285 -14.93 3.08 -16.27
C THR A 285 -15.32 1.76 -16.91
N THR A 286 -16.45 1.73 -17.63
CA THR A 286 -16.91 0.54 -18.36
C THR A 286 -17.91 0.94 -19.44
N ASP A 287 -17.82 0.26 -20.59
CA ASP A 287 -18.80 0.36 -21.67
C ASP A 287 -19.93 -0.66 -21.52
N ASN A 288 -19.82 -1.61 -20.58
CA ASN A 288 -20.83 -2.64 -20.34
C ASN A 288 -21.75 -2.25 -19.18
N THR A 289 -22.91 -1.69 -19.51
CA THR A 289 -23.89 -1.20 -18.54
C THR A 289 -24.62 -2.34 -17.81
N THR A 290 -24.89 -3.45 -18.49
CA THR A 290 -25.57 -4.63 -17.90
C THR A 290 -24.71 -5.32 -16.84
N LEU A 291 -23.39 -5.18 -16.92
CA LEU A 291 -22.47 -5.69 -15.90
C LEU A 291 -22.76 -5.07 -14.54
N VAL A 292 -22.97 -3.75 -14.48
CA VAL A 292 -23.09 -2.99 -13.23
C VAL A 292 -24.23 -3.49 -12.35
N GLU A 293 -25.37 -3.86 -12.96
CA GLU A 293 -26.56 -4.36 -12.26
C GLU A 293 -26.31 -5.69 -11.53
N SER A 294 -25.30 -6.44 -11.97
CA SER A 294 -24.91 -7.73 -11.37
C SER A 294 -23.81 -7.63 -10.31
N LEU A 295 -23.23 -6.44 -10.11
CA LEU A 295 -22.12 -6.26 -9.20
C LEU A 295 -22.58 -5.97 -7.77
N SER A 296 -21.74 -6.31 -6.80
CA SER A 296 -21.88 -5.92 -5.40
C SER A 296 -20.60 -5.26 -4.92
N LEU A 297 -20.72 -4.27 -4.02
CA LEU A 297 -19.54 -3.72 -3.37
C LEU A 297 -19.23 -4.54 -2.13
N VAL A 298 -17.97 -4.90 -1.97
CA VAL A 298 -17.47 -5.65 -0.82
C VAL A 298 -16.38 -4.87 -0.13
N TYR A 299 -16.50 -4.73 1.19
CA TYR A 299 -15.46 -4.17 2.05
C TYR A 299 -14.73 -5.28 2.80
N ILE A 300 -13.40 -5.19 2.84
CA ILE A 300 -12.52 -5.99 3.66
C ILE A 300 -11.88 -5.06 4.69
N ASN A 301 -11.97 -5.41 5.97
CA ASN A 301 -11.36 -4.65 7.06
C ASN A 301 -11.00 -5.59 8.22
N GLN A 302 -9.82 -5.38 8.80
CA GLN A 302 -9.26 -6.24 9.85
C GLN A 302 -9.25 -7.72 9.39
N GLN A 303 -9.38 -8.65 10.34
CA GLN A 303 -9.54 -10.09 10.08
C GLN A 303 -11.02 -10.50 10.08
N ASN A 304 -11.93 -9.55 9.89
CA ASN A 304 -13.37 -9.80 9.92
C ASN A 304 -13.87 -10.43 8.62
N LEU A 305 -15.07 -11.02 8.66
CA LEU A 305 -15.75 -11.43 7.43
C LEU A 305 -16.01 -10.21 6.54
N PRO A 306 -15.79 -10.33 5.22
CA PRO A 306 -16.10 -9.25 4.28
C PRO A 306 -17.56 -8.82 4.35
N ILE A 307 -17.80 -7.51 4.24
CA ILE A 307 -19.13 -6.90 4.32
C ILE A 307 -19.59 -6.55 2.90
N VAL A 308 -20.78 -7.02 2.53
CA VAL A 308 -21.35 -6.78 1.19
C VAL A 308 -22.40 -5.69 1.28
N GLU A 309 -22.29 -4.69 0.41
CA GLU A 309 -23.20 -3.56 0.30
C GLU A 309 -23.73 -3.42 -1.13
N PRO A 310 -25.04 -3.14 -1.31
CA PRO A 310 -25.59 -2.87 -2.63
C PRO A 310 -25.08 -1.54 -3.17
N LEU A 311 -24.99 -1.44 -4.49
CA LEU A 311 -24.74 -0.18 -5.17
C LEU A 311 -25.99 0.69 -5.09
N GLN A 312 -25.82 1.95 -4.71
CA GLN A 312 -26.87 2.95 -4.55
C GLN A 312 -26.59 4.16 -5.44
N ASN A 313 -27.64 4.85 -5.87
CA ASN A 313 -27.52 6.09 -6.68
C ASN A 313 -26.58 5.92 -7.88
N VAL A 314 -26.74 4.83 -8.63
CA VAL A 314 -25.94 4.56 -9.82
C VAL A 314 -26.25 5.61 -10.89
N THR A 315 -25.21 6.27 -11.37
CA THR A 315 -25.23 7.32 -12.38
C THR A 315 -24.26 6.95 -13.49
N MET A 316 -24.65 7.22 -14.73
CA MET A 316 -23.88 6.88 -15.92
C MET A 316 -23.67 8.15 -16.74
N ALA A 317 -22.42 8.48 -17.04
CA ALA A 317 -22.07 9.57 -17.96
C ALA A 317 -20.72 9.30 -18.61
N ASP A 318 -20.63 9.43 -19.93
CA ASP A 318 -19.37 9.40 -20.69
C ASP A 318 -18.47 8.18 -20.41
N GLY A 319 -19.05 6.97 -20.39
CA GLY A 319 -18.32 5.72 -20.12
C GLY A 319 -17.89 5.54 -18.65
N LYS A 320 -18.32 6.45 -17.77
CA LYS A 320 -18.08 6.39 -16.32
C LYS A 320 -19.36 6.06 -15.58
N VAL A 321 -19.20 5.22 -14.57
CA VAL A 321 -20.28 4.82 -13.66
C VAL A 321 -19.93 5.33 -12.28
N GLY A 322 -20.72 6.27 -11.78
CA GLY A 322 -20.63 6.77 -10.41
C GLY A 322 -21.71 6.14 -9.55
N PHE A 323 -21.35 5.67 -8.37
CA PHE A 323 -22.32 5.10 -7.42
C PHE A 323 -21.90 5.38 -5.98
N LYS A 324 -22.80 5.11 -5.05
CA LYS A 324 -22.57 5.13 -3.61
C LYS A 324 -22.78 3.74 -3.03
N ALA A 325 -22.16 3.47 -1.90
CA ALA A 325 -22.52 2.35 -1.05
C ALA A 325 -22.55 2.82 0.40
N ALA A 326 -23.36 2.16 1.23
CA ALA A 326 -23.34 2.41 2.65
C ALA A 326 -21.92 2.13 3.19
N PHE A 327 -21.49 2.91 4.18
CA PHE A 327 -20.22 2.68 4.84
C PHE A 327 -20.49 2.10 6.24
N PRO A 328 -20.05 0.88 6.57
CA PRO A 328 -20.47 0.19 7.79
C PRO A 328 -19.70 0.66 9.04
N TYR A 329 -19.61 1.96 9.29
CA TYR A 329 -18.81 2.51 10.41
C TYR A 329 -19.20 1.93 11.78
N ASN A 330 -20.50 1.69 12.00
CA ASN A 330 -21.02 1.09 13.25
C ASN A 330 -20.49 -0.33 13.54
N ASN A 331 -19.79 -0.96 12.60
CA ASN A 331 -19.16 -2.27 12.76
C ASN A 331 -17.69 -2.16 13.26
N ASN A 332 -17.29 -1.02 13.84
CA ASN A 332 -15.92 -0.74 14.29
C ASN A 332 -14.89 -0.82 13.15
N ILE A 333 -15.26 -0.34 11.96
CA ILE A 333 -14.34 -0.24 10.83
C ILE A 333 -13.35 0.90 11.08
N ASN A 334 -12.05 0.58 11.03
CA ASN A 334 -10.95 1.52 11.26
C ASN A 334 -9.68 1.04 10.53
N GLY A 335 -8.68 1.90 10.33
CA GLY A 335 -7.47 1.64 9.55
C GLY A 335 -7.74 1.40 8.07
N LEU A 336 -6.90 0.61 7.40
CA LEU A 336 -7.08 0.23 6.01
C LEU A 336 -8.41 -0.51 5.78
N VAL A 337 -9.17 -0.06 4.79
CA VAL A 337 -10.33 -0.75 4.24
C VAL A 337 -10.11 -0.95 2.75
N ILE A 338 -10.23 -2.19 2.29
CA ILE A 338 -10.14 -2.54 0.87
C ILE A 338 -11.56 -2.73 0.34
N ALA A 339 -11.94 -1.94 -0.66
CA ALA A 339 -13.20 -2.08 -1.39
C ALA A 339 -12.97 -2.80 -2.73
N ALA A 340 -13.92 -3.64 -3.12
CA ALA A 340 -13.91 -4.31 -4.41
C ALA A 340 -15.34 -4.44 -4.96
N LEU A 341 -15.51 -4.33 -6.28
CA LEU A 341 -16.74 -4.74 -6.95
C LEU A 341 -16.62 -6.20 -7.39
N THR A 342 -17.51 -7.04 -6.90
CA THR A 342 -17.52 -8.47 -7.15
C THR A 342 -18.69 -8.88 -8.05
N LYS A 343 -18.47 -9.94 -8.84
CA LYS A 343 -19.50 -10.54 -9.72
C LYS A 343 -20.56 -11.37 -8.98
N THR A 344 -20.32 -11.67 -7.71
CA THR A 344 -21.28 -12.35 -6.82
C THR A 344 -21.48 -11.54 -5.55
N PRO A 345 -22.66 -11.61 -4.92
CA PRO A 345 -22.96 -10.87 -3.69
C PRO A 345 -22.43 -11.56 -2.41
N GLY A 346 -21.54 -12.56 -2.54
CA GLY A 346 -21.11 -13.36 -1.39
C GLY A 346 -22.20 -14.29 -0.83
N PRO A 347 -22.15 -14.65 0.47
CA PRO A 347 -21.13 -14.24 1.44
C PRO A 347 -19.74 -14.75 1.07
N PHE A 348 -18.70 -14.05 1.51
CA PHE A 348 -17.31 -14.42 1.32
C PHE A 348 -16.70 -14.82 2.66
N ALA A 349 -15.83 -15.83 2.68
CA ALA A 349 -15.17 -16.27 3.90
C ALA A 349 -13.96 -15.40 4.28
N ASN A 350 -13.30 -14.77 3.31
CA ASN A 350 -12.05 -14.02 3.50
C ASN A 350 -11.70 -13.16 2.28
N ALA A 351 -10.61 -12.39 2.39
CA ALA A 351 -10.10 -11.51 1.34
C ALA A 351 -9.75 -12.23 0.01
N SER A 352 -9.29 -13.49 0.07
CA SER A 352 -8.94 -14.27 -1.12
C SER A 352 -10.18 -14.62 -1.95
N GLU A 353 -11.28 -15.02 -1.31
CA GLU A 353 -12.54 -15.27 -2.02
C GLU A 353 -13.12 -13.99 -2.65
N VAL A 354 -12.97 -12.84 -1.98
CA VAL A 354 -13.35 -11.55 -2.56
C VAL A 354 -12.49 -11.25 -3.79
N ALA A 355 -11.16 -11.44 -3.72
CA ALA A 355 -10.26 -11.24 -4.85
C ALA A 355 -10.64 -12.14 -6.05
N GLN A 356 -10.98 -13.41 -5.83
CA GLN A 356 -11.43 -14.33 -6.90
C GLN A 356 -12.74 -13.89 -7.58
N ALA A 357 -13.59 -13.17 -6.84
CA ALA A 357 -14.85 -12.65 -7.37
C ALA A 357 -14.74 -11.21 -7.93
N THR A 358 -13.59 -10.55 -7.75
CA THR A 358 -13.41 -9.13 -8.08
C THR A 358 -13.37 -8.89 -9.59
N VAL A 359 -14.00 -7.79 -9.99
CA VAL A 359 -13.96 -7.23 -11.35
C VAL A 359 -13.29 -5.86 -11.35
N PHE A 360 -13.65 -5.01 -10.37
CA PHE A 360 -13.01 -3.70 -10.16
C PHE A 360 -12.45 -3.60 -8.75
N GLY A 361 -11.19 -3.18 -8.63
CA GLY A 361 -10.53 -3.03 -7.35
C GLY A 361 -9.01 -2.88 -7.47
N PRO A 362 -8.31 -2.72 -6.34
CA PRO A 362 -8.89 -2.33 -5.07
C PRO A 362 -9.25 -0.84 -5.05
N GLY A 363 -10.33 -0.48 -4.36
CA GLY A 363 -10.52 0.86 -3.83
C GLY A 363 -9.94 0.92 -2.42
N LEU A 364 -8.88 1.69 -2.21
CA LEU A 364 -8.21 1.80 -0.91
C LEU A 364 -8.77 2.98 -0.12
N ILE A 365 -9.11 2.74 1.14
CA ILE A 365 -9.70 3.73 2.04
C ILE A 365 -8.97 3.64 3.37
N GLU A 366 -8.41 4.76 3.83
CA GLU A 366 -7.91 4.91 5.19
C GLU A 366 -8.97 5.53 6.08
N VAL A 367 -9.23 4.89 7.23
CA VAL A 367 -10.13 5.38 8.27
C VAL A 367 -9.31 5.67 9.52
N SER A 368 -9.55 6.84 10.14
CA SER A 368 -8.83 7.31 11.32
C SER A 368 -9.76 8.01 12.31
#